data_AF-A0A7X8U4I1-F1
#
_entry.id   AF-A0A7X8U4I1-F1
#
_cell.length_a   1.000
_cell.length_b   1.000
_cell.length_c   1.000
_cell.angle_alpha   90.00
_cell.angle_beta   90.00
_cell.angle_gamma   90.00
#
_symmetry.space_group_name_H-M   'P 1'
#
loop_
_entity.id
_entity.type
_entity.pdbx_description
1 polymer ?
#
loop_
_entity_poly.entity_id
_entity_poly.type
_entity_poly.pdbx_seq_one_letter_code
_entity_poly.pdbx_strand_id
1 'polypeptide(L)'
;MKISSLQVQSLLKIYGRPENRTKISQGDAGPAKADNVMISDEGRLKQKAIQASGQSEDIRKDKVAEIKQAMASGTYQVNPEEVAEQIIYGSIIDKLV
;
A
#
# COMPACT_ATOMS: atom_id res chain seq x y z
N MET A 1 10.22 -4.54 -16.53
CA MET A 1 9.73 -3.28 -15.94
C MET A 1 8.89 -3.66 -14.72
N LYS A 2 9.12 -3.08 -13.52
CA LYS A 2 8.37 -3.38 -12.26
C LYS A 2 6.93 -2.81 -12.27
N ILE A 3 6.19 -3.00 -13.35
CA ILE A 3 4.82 -2.50 -13.44
C ILE A 3 3.97 -3.67 -13.95
N SER A 4 3.23 -4.29 -13.04
CA SER A 4 2.26 -5.31 -13.40
C SER A 4 0.99 -4.63 -13.92
N SER A 5 0.61 -4.96 -15.15
CA SER A 5 -0.63 -4.46 -15.74
C SER A 5 -1.85 -4.92 -14.96
N LEU A 6 -1.83 -6.10 -14.34
CA LEU A 6 -2.91 -6.62 -13.50
C LEU A 6 -3.05 -5.80 -12.21
N GLN A 7 -1.94 -5.47 -11.55
CA GLN A 7 -1.95 -4.60 -10.37
C GLN A 7 -2.49 -3.21 -10.69
N VAL A 8 -2.04 -2.62 -11.81
CA VAL A 8 -2.51 -1.30 -12.26
C VAL A 8 -4.02 -1.31 -12.55
N GLN A 9 -4.53 -2.37 -13.18
CA GLN A 9 -5.97 -2.54 -13.42
C GLN A 9 -6.77 -2.67 -12.12
N SER A 10 -6.27 -3.45 -11.16
CA SER A 10 -6.91 -3.61 -9.85
C SER A 10 -6.95 -2.30 -9.07
N LEU A 11 -5.87 -1.52 -9.07
CA LEU A 11 -5.84 -0.18 -8.50
C LEU A 11 -6.81 0.77 -9.22
N LEU A 12 -6.79 0.80 -10.55
CA LEU A 12 -7.69 1.64 -11.34
C LEU A 12 -9.17 1.31 -11.07
N LYS A 13 -9.51 0.03 -10.88
CA LYS A 13 -10.86 -0.41 -10.52
C LYS A 13 -11.28 0.02 -9.12
N ILE A 14 -10.34 0.08 -8.17
CA ILE A 14 -10.58 0.58 -6.81
C ILE A 14 -10.81 2.10 -6.84
N TYR A 15 -9.93 2.84 -7.49
CA TYR A 15 -10.02 4.30 -7.57
C TYR A 15 -11.14 4.81 -8.49
N GLY A 16 -11.54 4.02 -9.49
CA GLY A 16 -12.66 4.32 -10.38
C GLY A 16 -14.02 3.89 -9.85
N ARG A 17 -14.11 3.27 -8.66
CA ARG A 17 -15.37 2.83 -8.07
C ARG A 17 -16.05 4.01 -7.34
N PRO A 18 -17.25 4.45 -7.74
CA PRO A 18 -18.00 5.41 -6.92
C PRO A 18 -18.33 4.76 -5.57
N GLU A 19 -17.97 5.42 -4.47
CA GLU A 19 -18.26 4.99 -3.10
C GLU A 19 -19.79 4.96 -2.85
N ASN A 20 -20.43 3.83 -3.10
CA ASN A 20 -21.75 3.56 -2.54
C ASN A 20 -21.58 3.12 -1.09
N ARG A 21 -21.34 4.08 -0.19
CA ARG A 21 -21.42 3.83 1.26
C ARG A 21 -22.88 3.54 1.61
N THR A 22 -23.23 2.27 1.70
CA THR A 22 -24.47 1.84 2.33
C THR A 22 -24.42 2.28 3.80
N LYS A 23 -25.12 3.36 4.12
CA LYS A 23 -25.43 3.74 5.50
C LYS A 23 -26.19 2.57 6.11
N ILE A 24 -25.58 1.91 7.08
CA ILE A 24 -26.24 0.88 7.87
C ILE A 24 -27.30 1.62 8.71
N SER A 25 -28.57 1.45 8.35
CA SER A 25 -29.69 1.95 9.14
C SER A 25 -29.69 1.23 10.47
N GLN A 26 -29.54 1.98 11.55
CA GLN A 26 -29.55 1.49 12.92
C GLN A 26 -30.98 1.02 13.25
N GLY A 27 -31.21 -0.29 13.10
CA GLY A 27 -32.45 -0.95 13.51
C GLY A 27 -32.46 -1.15 15.01
N ASP A 28 -33.53 -0.68 15.64
CA ASP A 28 -33.81 -0.75 17.08
C ASP A 28 -33.81 -2.21 17.55
N ALA A 29 -32.84 -2.57 18.40
CA ALA A 29 -32.78 -3.85 19.08
C ALA A 29 -32.55 -3.58 20.57
N GLY A 30 -33.52 -3.99 21.39
CA GLY A 30 -33.50 -3.89 22.86
C GLY A 30 -32.28 -4.55 23.51
N PRO A 31 -32.15 -4.49 24.86
CA PRO A 31 -30.86 -4.59 25.56
C PRO A 31 -30.28 -6.02 25.52
N ALA A 32 -29.73 -6.39 24.38
CA ALA A 32 -28.74 -7.44 24.26
C ALA A 32 -27.50 -6.95 25.02
N LYS A 33 -26.89 -7.83 25.82
CA LYS A 33 -25.59 -7.56 26.44
C LYS A 33 -24.67 -7.03 25.34
N ALA A 34 -24.26 -5.77 25.45
CA ALA A 34 -23.52 -5.11 24.41
C ALA A 34 -22.14 -5.77 24.30
N ASP A 35 -21.92 -6.54 23.23
CA ASP A 35 -20.60 -7.02 22.87
C ASP A 35 -19.68 -5.80 22.70
N ASN A 36 -18.68 -5.70 23.56
CA ASN A 36 -17.68 -4.65 23.48
C ASN A 36 -16.60 -5.05 22.47
N VAL A 37 -16.59 -4.41 21.31
CA VAL A 37 -15.53 -4.54 20.32
C VAL A 37 -14.52 -3.40 20.54
N MET A 38 -13.31 -3.73 20.97
CA MET A 38 -12.21 -2.78 21.10
C MET A 38 -11.16 -3.04 20.01
N ILE A 39 -10.65 -1.97 19.40
CA ILE A 39 -9.48 -2.04 18.51
C ILE A 39 -8.25 -2.34 19.37
N SER A 40 -7.48 -3.37 19.00
CA SER A 40 -6.24 -3.70 19.69
C SER A 40 -5.21 -2.56 19.57
N ASP A 41 -4.26 -2.50 20.48
CA ASP A 41 -3.23 -1.47 20.46
C ASP A 41 -2.38 -1.53 19.18
N GLU A 42 -2.12 -2.73 18.66
CA GLU A 42 -1.43 -2.94 17.38
C GLU A 42 -2.28 -2.45 16.20
N GLY A 43 -3.59 -2.69 16.23
CA GLY A 43 -4.52 -2.19 15.22
C GLY A 43 -4.53 -0.66 15.16
N ARG A 44 -4.51 -0.02 16.33
CA ARG A 44 -4.44 1.45 16.45
C ARG A 44 -3.10 1.98 15.94
N LEU A 45 -1.99 1.32 16.28
CA LEU A 45 -0.66 1.68 15.79
C LEU A 45 -0.57 1.58 14.26
N LYS A 46 -1.08 0.48 13.69
CA LYS A 46 -1.13 0.27 12.23
C LYS A 46 -1.97 1.34 11.53
N GLN A 47 -3.13 1.68 12.08
CA GLN A 47 -3.98 2.74 11.53
C GLN A 47 -3.27 4.10 11.52
N LYS A 48 -2.57 4.44 12.60
CA LYS A 48 -1.78 5.67 12.68
C LYS A 48 -0.62 5.69 11.68
N ALA A 49 0.06 4.55 11.48
CA ALA A 49 1.12 4.42 10.48
C ALA A 49 0.59 4.60 9.04
N ILE A 50 -0.57 4.01 8.72
CA ILE A 50 -1.22 4.18 7.42
C ILE A 50 -1.58 5.66 7.18
N GLN A 51 -2.18 6.32 8.17
CA GLN A 51 -2.52 7.74 8.07
C GLN A 51 -1.27 8.62 7.87
N ALA A 52 -0.20 8.38 8.63
CA ALA A 52 1.06 9.10 8.48
C ALA A 52 1.69 8.85 7.10
N SER A 53 1.59 7.62 6.57
CA SER A 53 2.12 7.31 5.24
C SER A 53 1.40 8.06 4.11
N GLY A 54 0.09 8.29 4.23
CA GLY A 54 -0.68 9.08 3.26
C GLY A 54 -0.48 10.59 3.37
N GLN A 55 0.08 11.09 4.47
CA GLN A 55 0.44 12.51 4.64
C GLN A 55 1.85 12.83 4.15
N SER A 56 2.67 11.82 3.91
CA SER A 56 4.01 11.98 3.33
C SER A 56 3.90 12.45 1.87
N GLU A 57 4.93 13.13 1.37
CA GLU A 57 5.02 13.46 -0.06
C GLU A 57 4.97 12.17 -0.91
N ASP A 58 4.22 12.22 -2.01
CA ASP A 58 4.12 11.13 -2.98
C ASP A 58 5.49 10.71 -3.55
N ILE A 59 6.42 11.67 -3.63
CA ILE A 59 7.76 11.46 -4.17
C ILE A 59 8.80 11.83 -3.12
N ARG A 60 9.64 10.87 -2.74
CA ARG A 60 10.84 11.09 -1.92
C ARG A 60 11.97 11.70 -2.74
N LYS A 61 11.96 13.02 -2.89
CA LYS A 61 12.89 13.78 -3.76
C LYS A 61 14.35 13.63 -3.35
N ASP A 62 14.60 13.57 -2.04
CA ASP A 62 15.90 13.28 -1.42
C ASP A 62 16.51 11.98 -1.95
N LYS A 63 15.75 10.88 -1.89
CA LYS A 63 16.20 9.58 -2.39
C LYS A 63 16.43 9.56 -3.89
N VAL A 64 15.61 10.29 -4.65
CA VAL A 64 15.78 10.42 -6.11
C VAL A 64 17.08 11.18 -6.42
N ALA A 65 17.37 12.26 -5.69
CA ALA A 65 18.60 13.03 -5.87
C ALA A 65 19.85 12.20 -5.55
N GLU A 66 19.82 11.45 -4.44
CA GLU A 66 20.90 10.53 -4.05
C GLU A 66 21.21 9.50 -5.14
N ILE A 67 20.17 8.81 -5.64
CA ILE A 67 20.34 7.80 -6.69
C ILE A 67 20.88 8.43 -7.98
N LYS A 68 20.35 9.60 -8.38
CA LYS A 68 20.85 10.32 -9.56
C LYS A 68 22.32 10.69 -9.42
N GLN A 69 22.73 11.15 -8.23
CA GLN A 69 24.11 11.47 -7.95
C GLN A 69 25.00 10.22 -8.03
N ALA A 70 24.59 9.11 -7.40
CA ALA A 70 25.32 7.84 -7.46
C ALA A 70 25.47 7.31 -8.89
N MET A 71 24.46 7.50 -9.73
CA MET A 71 24.54 7.16 -11.16
C MET A 71 25.54 8.08 -11.89
N ALA A 72 25.52 9.38 -11.63
CA ALA A 72 26.43 10.35 -12.25
C ALA A 72 27.89 10.15 -11.81
N SER A 73 28.14 9.78 -10.55
CA SER A 73 29.47 9.46 -10.03
C SER A 73 29.96 8.06 -10.40
N GLY A 74 29.12 7.24 -11.05
CA GLY A 74 29.45 5.85 -11.39
C GLY A 74 29.56 4.91 -10.18
N THR A 75 29.08 5.33 -9.01
CA THR A 75 29.11 4.54 -7.77
C THR A 75 27.81 3.76 -7.55
N TYR A 76 26.85 3.87 -8.46
CA TYR A 76 25.63 3.07 -8.45
C TYR A 76 25.93 1.64 -8.91
N GLN A 77 25.99 0.71 -7.95
CA GLN A 77 26.22 -0.70 -8.22
C GLN A 77 24.89 -1.42 -8.41
N VAL A 78 24.73 -2.17 -9.51
CA VAL A 78 23.58 -3.05 -9.72
C VAL A 78 23.95 -4.46 -9.26
N ASN A 79 23.23 -4.98 -8.28
CA ASN A 79 23.36 -6.37 -7.84
C ASN A 79 22.44 -7.29 -8.67
N PRO A 80 22.98 -8.25 -9.44
CA PRO A 80 22.17 -9.19 -10.23
C PRO A 80 21.20 -10.03 -9.40
N GLU A 81 21.56 -10.38 -8.16
CA GLU A 81 20.73 -11.18 -7.26
C GLU A 81 19.49 -10.40 -6.85
N GLU A 82 19.65 -9.13 -6.46
CA GLU A 82 18.53 -8.23 -6.14
C GLU A 82 17.62 -8.03 -7.35
N VAL A 83 18.18 -7.94 -8.56
CA VAL A 83 17.38 -7.84 -9.79
C VAL A 83 16.56 -9.11 -10.00
N ALA A 84 17.16 -10.29 -9.85
CA ALA A 84 16.48 -11.58 -10.02
C ALA A 84 15.38 -11.78 -8.97
N GLU A 85 15.66 -11.47 -7.70
CA GLU A 85 14.69 -11.51 -6.60
C GLU A 85 13.46 -10.68 -6.93
N GLN A 86 13.67 -9.45 -7.43
CA GLN A 86 12.58 -8.55 -7.75
C GLN A 86 11.76 -8.99 -8.98
N ILE A 87 12.39 -9.69 -9.93
CA ILE A 87 11.67 -10.32 -11.06
C ILE A 87 10.76 -11.44 -10.54
N ILE A 88 11.28 -12.32 -9.68
CA ILE A 88 10.52 -13.44 -9.09
C ILE A 88 9.37 -12.90 -8.24
N TYR A 89 9.64 -11.91 -7.39
CA TYR A 89 8.64 -11.26 -6.54
C TYR A 89 7.47 -10.71 -7.36
N GLY A 90 7.78 -10.00 -8.46
CA GLY A 90 6.75 -9.52 -9.39
C GLY A 90 5.89 -10.66 -9.96
N SER A 91 6.52 -11.76 -10.39
CA SER A 91 5.81 -12.92 -10.93
C SER A 91 4.89 -13.60 -9.91
N ILE A 92 5.28 -13.63 -8.63
CA ILE A 92 4.45 -14.19 -7.56
C ILE A 92 3.21 -13.32 -7.33
N ILE A 93 3.36 -11.99 -7.24
CA ILE A 93 2.21 -11.12 -7.00
C ILE A 93 1.22 -11.18 -8.17
N ASP A 94 1.71 -11.26 -9.41
CA ASP A 94 0.84 -11.38 -10.59
C ASP A 94 -0.07 -12.62 -10.55
N LYS A 95 0.34 -13.69 -9.84
CA LYS A 95 -0.49 -14.88 -9.61
C LYS A 95 -1.47 -14.76 -8.45
N LEU A 96 -1.26 -13.80 -7.54
CA LEU A 96 -2.06 -13.61 -6.33
C LEU A 96 -3.16 -12.56 -6.49
N VAL A 97 -3.04 -11.67 -7.47
CA VAL A 97 -3.98 -10.58 -7.81
C VAL A 97 -5.05 -11.03 -8.82
#